data_AF-A0AAD4ZXW1-F1
#
_entry.id   AF-A0AAD4ZXW1-F1
#
_cell.length_a   1.000
_cell.length_b   1.000
_cell.length_c   1.000
_cell.angle_alpha   90.00
_cell.angle_beta   90.00
_cell.angle_gamma   90.00
#
_symmetry.space_group_name_H-M   'P 1'
#
loop_
_entity.id
_entity.type
_entity.pdbx_description
1 polymer ?
#
loop_
_entity_poly.entity_id
_entity_poly.type
_entity_poly.pdbx_seq_one_letter_code
_entity_poly.pdbx_strand_id
1 'polypeptide(L)'
;MKEVVALVDCPKRFTLKDLIRPETDRTEYFLSAILNFCLHRETKMNILTKVVDQVTDIDEQRKRWEDRISQLNAEIAEYNEAREKELPLVQEVDAKVKELRQTIAGLNNQQMSLRTSLRKLKEKTGEMEEKISSAEFALVQSVQESANLRSRIVQSPDKLQRALEEKKSVREEAKNFERSAMQSFKEKTDVDEVYTKVSKKLSKHLAQMQAIQEQVCAEVYIKHKNRETYLWDTGGLFDN
;
A
#
# COMPACT_ATOMS: atom_id res chain seq x y z
N MET A 1 9.59 -46.88 -111.63
CA MET A 1 10.20 -46.36 -112.88
C MET A 1 9.19 -46.16 -114.01
N LYS A 2 8.34 -47.14 -114.36
CA LYS A 2 7.35 -46.98 -115.45
C LYS A 2 6.41 -45.77 -115.25
N GLU A 3 5.97 -45.51 -114.01
CA GLU A 3 5.11 -44.36 -113.69
C GLU A 3 5.83 -43.02 -113.80
N VAL A 4 7.08 -42.94 -113.29
CA VAL A 4 7.89 -41.70 -113.37
C VAL A 4 8.21 -41.34 -114.82
N VAL A 5 8.45 -42.35 -115.68
CA VAL A 5 8.67 -42.16 -117.12
C VAL A 5 7.38 -41.76 -117.85
N ALA A 6 6.20 -42.19 -117.36
CA ALA A 6 4.91 -41.78 -117.91
C ALA A 6 4.50 -40.34 -117.50
N LEU A 7 5.02 -39.84 -116.38
CA LEU A 7 4.82 -38.46 -115.90
C LEU A 7 5.69 -37.43 -116.64
N VAL A 8 6.81 -37.87 -117.23
CA VAL A 8 7.67 -37.01 -118.04
C VAL A 8 7.17 -37.10 -119.48
N ASP A 9 6.44 -36.09 -119.93
CA ASP A 9 5.87 -36.00 -121.28
C ASP A 9 6.99 -35.76 -122.31
N CYS A 10 7.76 -36.82 -122.59
CA CYS A 10 8.91 -36.75 -123.49
C CYS A 10 8.44 -36.84 -124.95
N PRO A 11 8.77 -35.87 -125.81
CA PRO A 11 8.30 -35.84 -127.20
C PRO A 11 8.74 -37.05 -128.05
N LYS A 12 9.84 -37.74 -127.67
CA LYS A 12 10.32 -38.96 -128.32
C LYS A 12 10.41 -40.10 -127.30
N ARG A 13 9.79 -41.24 -127.62
CA ARG A 13 9.89 -42.45 -126.78
C ARG A 13 11.28 -43.06 -126.88
N PHE A 14 11.88 -43.31 -125.72
CA PHE A 14 13.12 -44.07 -125.59
C PHE A 14 12.82 -45.56 -125.74
N THR A 15 13.55 -46.26 -126.62
CA THR A 15 13.32 -47.66 -127.00
C THR A 15 14.61 -48.48 -126.89
N LEU A 16 14.50 -49.80 -126.88
CA LEU A 16 15.67 -50.70 -126.80
C LEU A 16 16.66 -50.49 -127.97
N LYS A 17 16.18 -50.02 -129.13
CA LYS A 17 17.02 -49.69 -130.28
C LYS A 17 17.99 -48.54 -129.98
N ASP A 18 17.59 -47.59 -129.15
CA ASP A 18 18.43 -46.44 -128.75
C ASP A 18 19.66 -46.87 -127.93
N LEU A 19 19.63 -48.08 -127.36
CA LEU A 19 20.75 -48.67 -126.61
C LEU A 19 21.59 -49.62 -127.45
N ILE A 20 20.96 -50.44 -128.29
CA ILE A 20 21.64 -51.55 -129.01
C ILE A 20 22.18 -51.10 -130.38
N ARG A 21 21.52 -50.15 -131.06
CA ARG A 21 21.93 -49.64 -132.36
C ARG A 21 21.63 -48.14 -132.43
N PRO A 22 22.47 -47.30 -131.80
CA PRO A 22 22.21 -45.86 -131.70
C PRO A 22 22.20 -45.20 -133.08
N GLU A 23 21.10 -44.53 -133.39
CA GLU A 23 21.01 -43.62 -134.54
C GLU A 23 21.53 -42.25 -134.09
N THR A 24 22.37 -41.61 -134.91
CA THR A 24 23.03 -40.34 -134.59
C THR A 24 22.04 -39.28 -134.11
N ASP A 25 20.98 -39.02 -134.89
CA ASP A 25 19.98 -37.98 -134.61
C ASP A 25 19.18 -38.25 -133.33
N ARG A 26 18.91 -39.53 -133.01
CA ARG A 26 18.16 -39.91 -131.81
C ARG A 26 19.04 -39.81 -130.58
N THR A 27 20.29 -40.25 -130.70
CA THR A 27 21.30 -40.18 -129.62
C THR A 27 21.59 -38.73 -129.27
N GLU A 28 21.80 -37.88 -130.27
CA GLU A 28 22.00 -36.44 -130.08
C GLU A 28 20.80 -35.78 -129.39
N TYR A 29 19.57 -36.13 -129.80
CA TYR A 29 18.36 -35.62 -129.15
C TYR A 29 18.27 -36.00 -127.66
N PHE A 30 18.45 -37.28 -127.32
CA PHE A 30 18.35 -37.73 -125.93
C PHE A 30 19.48 -37.18 -125.06
N LEU A 31 20.71 -37.13 -125.58
CA LEU A 31 21.84 -36.53 -124.87
C LEU A 31 21.64 -35.02 -124.66
N SER A 32 21.12 -34.31 -125.66
CA SER A 32 20.77 -32.89 -125.53
C SER A 32 19.67 -32.65 -124.51
N ALA A 33 18.65 -33.51 -124.45
CA ALA A 33 17.60 -33.43 -123.45
C ALA A 33 18.13 -33.71 -122.02
N ILE A 34 19.01 -34.70 -121.87
CA ILE A 34 19.68 -35.00 -120.58
C ILE A 34 20.55 -33.81 -120.17
N LEU A 35 21.34 -33.25 -121.08
CA LEU A 35 22.19 -32.09 -120.80
C LEU A 35 21.34 -30.89 -120.37
N ASN A 36 20.25 -30.59 -121.08
CA ASN A 36 19.33 -29.52 -120.72
C ASN A 36 18.69 -29.74 -119.34
N PHE A 37 18.31 -30.98 -119.02
CA PHE A 37 17.82 -31.33 -117.69
C PHE A 37 18.89 -31.13 -116.61
N CYS A 38 20.14 -31.53 -116.85
CA CYS A 38 21.23 -31.33 -115.91
C CYS A 38 21.48 -29.84 -115.64
N LEU A 39 21.52 -29.00 -116.68
CA LEU A 39 21.67 -27.54 -116.54
C LEU A 39 20.47 -26.89 -115.82
N HIS A 40 19.25 -27.32 -116.14
CA HIS A 40 18.05 -26.86 -115.45
C HIS A 40 18.05 -27.28 -113.98
N ARG A 41 18.39 -28.54 -113.70
CA ARG A 41 18.51 -29.09 -112.35
C ARG A 41 19.53 -28.33 -111.55
N GLU A 42 20.71 -28.04 -112.09
CA GLU A 42 21.75 -27.27 -111.40
C GLU A 42 21.27 -25.86 -111.03
N THR A 43 20.62 -25.17 -111.98
CA THR A 43 20.01 -23.85 -111.72
C THR A 43 18.95 -23.90 -110.63
N LYS A 44 18.09 -24.93 -110.64
CA LYS A 44 17.04 -25.12 -109.62
C LYS A 44 17.61 -25.58 -108.28
N MET A 45 18.67 -26.38 -108.29
CA MET A 45 19.35 -26.84 -107.08
C MET A 45 19.91 -25.67 -106.30
N ASN A 46 20.48 -24.65 -106.95
CA ASN A 46 20.95 -23.45 -106.24
C ASN A 46 19.83 -22.70 -105.49
N ILE A 47 18.59 -22.74 -106.00
CA ILE A 47 17.42 -22.15 -105.32
C ILE A 47 16.98 -23.07 -104.18
N LEU A 48 16.91 -24.39 -104.43
CA LEU A 48 16.51 -25.38 -103.44
C LEU A 48 17.49 -25.44 -102.26
N THR A 49 18.80 -25.33 -102.50
CA THR A 49 19.81 -25.28 -101.44
C THR A 49 19.52 -24.16 -100.44
N LYS A 50 19.19 -22.95 -100.93
CA LYS A 50 18.82 -21.84 -100.03
C LYS A 50 17.57 -22.14 -99.20
N VAL A 51 16.57 -22.78 -99.78
CA VAL A 51 15.35 -23.18 -99.07
C VAL A 51 15.67 -24.27 -98.03
N VAL A 52 16.50 -25.24 -98.38
CA VAL A 52 16.94 -26.31 -97.48
C VAL A 52 17.73 -25.72 -96.29
N ASP A 53 18.62 -24.77 -96.55
CA ASP A 53 19.40 -24.09 -95.50
C ASP A 53 18.47 -23.32 -94.54
N GLN A 54 17.48 -22.60 -95.08
CA GLN A 54 16.48 -21.89 -94.26
C GLN A 54 15.62 -22.85 -93.42
N VAL A 55 15.19 -23.97 -94.00
CA VAL A 55 14.42 -25.00 -93.27
C VAL A 55 15.26 -25.60 -92.16
N THR A 56 16.56 -25.83 -92.41
CA THR A 56 17.49 -26.36 -91.42
C THR A 56 17.69 -25.38 -90.26
N ASP A 57 17.90 -24.08 -90.55
CA ASP A 57 18.03 -23.04 -89.52
C ASP A 57 16.75 -22.93 -88.66
N ILE A 58 15.56 -22.97 -89.29
CA ILE A 58 14.28 -22.95 -88.56
C ILE A 58 14.13 -24.20 -87.67
N ASP A 59 14.52 -25.38 -88.15
CA ASP A 59 14.47 -26.62 -87.35
C ASP A 59 15.43 -26.56 -86.15
N GLU A 60 16.64 -26.01 -86.34
CA GLU A 60 17.57 -25.77 -85.24
C GLU A 60 17.02 -24.77 -84.21
N GLN A 61 16.43 -23.66 -84.66
CA GLN A 61 15.79 -22.69 -83.77
C GLN A 61 14.64 -23.33 -83.00
N ARG A 62 13.80 -24.11 -83.67
CA ARG A 62 12.69 -24.84 -83.03
C ARG A 62 13.22 -25.76 -81.92
N LYS A 63 14.25 -26.55 -82.20
CA LYS A 63 14.88 -27.43 -81.19
C LYS A 63 15.40 -26.65 -80.00
N ARG A 64 16.10 -25.53 -80.23
CA ARG A 64 16.59 -24.66 -79.15
C ARG A 64 15.44 -24.13 -78.27
N TRP A 65 14.32 -23.75 -78.87
CA TRP A 65 13.15 -23.30 -78.13
C TRP A 65 12.46 -24.44 -77.37
N GLU A 66 12.35 -25.63 -77.95
CA GLU A 66 11.82 -26.82 -77.28
C GLU A 66 12.69 -27.22 -76.08
N ASP A 67 14.02 -27.17 -76.22
CA ASP A 67 14.96 -27.40 -75.12
C ASP A 67 14.79 -26.33 -74.02
N ARG A 68 14.64 -25.06 -74.40
CA ARG A 68 14.44 -23.97 -73.43
C ARG A 68 13.10 -24.09 -72.70
N ILE A 69 12.04 -24.50 -73.39
CA ILE A 69 10.73 -24.76 -72.78
C ILE A 69 10.84 -25.93 -71.80
N SER A 70 11.53 -27.01 -72.19
CA SER A 70 11.76 -28.17 -71.32
C SER A 70 12.52 -27.79 -70.05
N GLN A 71 13.57 -26.96 -70.16
CA GLN A 71 14.32 -26.44 -69.03
C GLN A 71 13.45 -25.58 -68.09
N LEU A 72 12.69 -24.63 -68.64
CA LEU A 72 11.82 -23.77 -67.84
C LEU A 72 10.70 -24.55 -67.14
N ASN A 73 10.15 -25.57 -67.80
CA ASN A 73 9.16 -26.45 -67.18
C ASN A 73 9.74 -27.26 -66.02
N ALA A 74 11.00 -27.73 -66.15
CA ALA A 74 11.69 -28.40 -65.05
C ALA A 74 11.91 -27.44 -63.87
N GLU A 75 12.38 -26.21 -64.14
CA GLU A 75 12.56 -25.17 -63.11
C GLU A 75 11.22 -24.81 -62.41
N ILE A 76 10.13 -24.67 -63.17
CA ILE A 76 8.79 -24.45 -62.60
C ILE A 76 8.36 -25.63 -61.71
N ALA A 77 8.65 -26.87 -62.11
CA ALA A 77 8.32 -28.04 -61.31
C ALA A 77 9.09 -28.07 -59.99
N GLU A 78 10.37 -27.74 -60.00
CA GLU A 78 11.21 -27.64 -58.80
C GLU A 78 10.69 -26.56 -57.83
N TYR A 79 10.36 -25.37 -58.34
CA TYR A 79 9.78 -24.29 -57.50
C TYR A 79 8.43 -24.69 -56.91
N ASN A 80 7.57 -25.35 -57.69
CA ASN A 80 6.29 -25.84 -57.19
C ASN A 80 6.49 -26.89 -56.10
N GLU A 81 7.41 -27.84 -56.28
CA GLU A 81 7.71 -28.85 -55.27
C GLU A 81 8.26 -28.21 -53.98
N ALA A 82 9.18 -27.25 -54.10
CA ALA A 82 9.70 -26.51 -52.96
C ALA A 82 8.58 -25.76 -52.22
N ARG A 83 7.70 -25.07 -52.96
CA ARG A 83 6.55 -24.36 -52.40
C ARG A 83 5.59 -25.29 -51.67
N GLU A 84 5.28 -26.46 -52.23
CA GLU A 84 4.40 -27.45 -51.57
C GLU A 84 5.03 -28.04 -50.30
N LYS A 85 6.36 -28.17 -50.25
CA LYS A 85 7.08 -28.56 -49.03
C LYS A 85 7.09 -27.47 -47.96
N GLU A 86 7.17 -26.20 -48.36
CA GLU A 86 7.17 -25.06 -47.43
C GLU A 86 5.79 -24.69 -46.91
N LEU A 87 4.73 -24.90 -47.72
CA LEU A 87 3.35 -24.59 -47.36
C LEU A 87 2.90 -25.14 -45.99
N PRO A 88 3.13 -26.43 -45.63
CA PRO A 88 2.75 -26.94 -44.31
C PRO A 88 3.52 -26.28 -43.17
N LEU A 89 4.80 -25.91 -43.39
CA LEU A 89 5.60 -25.22 -42.37
C LEU A 89 5.03 -23.81 -42.10
N VAL A 90 4.66 -23.09 -43.15
CA VAL A 90 4.00 -21.78 -43.03
C VAL A 90 2.67 -21.91 -42.29
N GLN A 91 1.86 -22.91 -42.64
CA GLN A 91 0.58 -23.17 -41.96
C GLN A 91 0.77 -23.52 -40.48
N GLU A 92 1.79 -24.32 -40.13
CA GLU A 92 2.11 -24.65 -38.74
C GLU A 92 2.52 -23.40 -37.94
N VAL A 93 3.39 -22.57 -38.51
CA VAL A 93 3.82 -21.31 -37.88
C VAL A 93 2.64 -20.36 -37.71
N ASP A 94 1.78 -20.21 -38.71
CA ASP A 94 0.56 -19.39 -38.62
C ASP A 94 -0.40 -19.90 -37.55
N ALA A 95 -0.56 -21.22 -37.42
CA ALA A 95 -1.36 -21.83 -36.36
C ALA A 95 -0.79 -21.50 -34.98
N LYS A 96 0.53 -21.66 -34.78
CA LYS A 96 1.20 -21.31 -33.52
C LYS A 96 1.09 -19.82 -33.20
N VAL A 97 1.22 -18.94 -34.19
CA VAL A 97 1.04 -17.49 -33.99
C VAL A 97 -0.38 -17.17 -33.55
N LYS A 98 -1.40 -17.81 -34.15
CA LYS A 98 -2.80 -17.64 -33.73
C LYS A 98 -3.03 -18.12 -32.31
N GLU A 99 -2.50 -19.29 -31.94
CA GLU A 99 -2.58 -19.84 -30.59
C GLU A 99 -1.93 -18.90 -29.56
N LEU A 100 -0.69 -18.47 -29.81
CA LEU A 100 0.03 -17.55 -28.92
C LEU A 100 -0.72 -16.23 -28.73
N ARG A 101 -1.30 -15.68 -29.80
CA ARG A 101 -2.14 -14.46 -29.71
C ARG A 101 -3.37 -14.67 -28.83
N GLN A 102 -4.03 -15.82 -28.92
CA GLN A 102 -5.16 -16.16 -28.06
C GLN A 102 -4.71 -16.31 -26.60
N THR A 103 -3.59 -16.98 -26.33
CA THR A 103 -3.03 -17.13 -24.98
C THR A 103 -2.67 -15.78 -24.38
N ILE A 104 -2.03 -14.87 -25.14
CA ILE A 104 -1.71 -13.51 -24.68
C ILE A 104 -3.00 -12.75 -24.33
N ALA A 105 -4.03 -12.82 -25.17
CA ALA A 105 -5.31 -12.18 -24.89
C ALA A 105 -5.96 -12.75 -23.60
N GLY A 106 -5.92 -14.06 -23.40
CA GLY A 106 -6.40 -14.72 -22.19
C GLY A 106 -5.65 -14.28 -20.93
N LEU A 107 -4.32 -14.26 -20.98
CA LEU A 107 -3.47 -13.81 -19.87
C LEU A 107 -3.69 -12.34 -19.53
N ASN A 108 -3.85 -11.47 -20.53
CA ASN A 108 -4.15 -10.05 -20.31
C ASN A 108 -5.50 -9.85 -19.59
N ASN A 109 -6.52 -10.63 -19.96
CA ASN A 109 -7.82 -10.60 -19.29
C ASN A 109 -7.73 -11.07 -17.83
N GLN A 110 -6.98 -12.15 -17.57
CA GLN A 110 -6.71 -12.63 -16.22
C GLN A 110 -5.92 -11.61 -15.40
N GLN A 111 -4.92 -10.96 -15.98
CA GLN A 111 -4.16 -9.92 -15.32
C GLN A 111 -5.06 -8.74 -14.93
N MET A 112 -5.99 -8.34 -15.79
CA MET A 112 -6.93 -7.25 -15.52
C MET A 112 -7.92 -7.61 -14.40
N SER A 113 -8.43 -8.84 -14.38
CA SER A 113 -9.34 -9.30 -13.33
C SER A 113 -8.62 -9.38 -11.97
N LEU A 114 -7.39 -9.90 -11.94
CA LEU A 114 -6.54 -9.93 -10.74
C LEU A 114 -6.18 -8.54 -10.23
N ARG A 115 -5.88 -7.59 -11.11
CA ARG A 115 -5.66 -6.18 -10.71
C ARG A 115 -6.90 -5.57 -10.06
N THR A 116 -8.08 -5.89 -10.60
CA THR A 116 -9.35 -5.43 -10.07
C THR A 116 -9.64 -6.04 -8.69
N SER A 117 -9.43 -7.34 -8.52
CA SER A 117 -9.62 -8.00 -7.22
C SER A 117 -8.63 -7.50 -6.17
N LEU A 118 -7.36 -7.28 -6.56
CA LEU A 118 -6.35 -6.70 -5.68
C LEU A 118 -6.72 -5.29 -5.22
N ARG A 119 -7.27 -4.45 -6.10
CA ARG A 119 -7.77 -3.12 -5.71
C ARG A 119 -8.89 -3.22 -4.67
N LYS A 120 -9.88 -4.08 -4.91
CA LYS A 120 -10.99 -4.32 -3.98
C LYS A 120 -10.52 -4.84 -2.62
N LEU A 121 -9.52 -5.71 -2.60
CA LEU A 121 -8.94 -6.21 -1.36
C LEU A 121 -8.22 -5.09 -0.59
N LYS A 122 -7.46 -4.24 -1.28
CA LYS A 122 -6.81 -3.08 -0.65
C LYS A 122 -7.81 -2.09 -0.05
N GLU A 123 -8.90 -1.80 -0.78
CA GLU A 123 -9.99 -0.95 -0.26
C GLU A 123 -10.60 -1.55 1.02
N LYS A 124 -10.91 -2.86 1.02
CA LYS A 124 -11.41 -3.56 2.21
C LYS A 124 -10.41 -3.55 3.37
N THR A 125 -9.11 -3.70 3.10
CA THR A 125 -8.08 -3.61 4.12
C THR A 125 -8.08 -2.23 4.76
N GLY A 126 -8.13 -1.15 3.97
CA GLY A 126 -8.22 0.22 4.49
C GLY A 126 -9.48 0.45 5.32
N GLU A 127 -10.65 -0.01 4.85
CA GLU A 127 -11.90 0.07 5.63
C GLU A 127 -11.82 -0.67 6.98
N MET A 128 -11.13 -1.82 7.02
CA MET A 128 -10.93 -2.56 8.27
C MET A 128 -9.96 -1.84 9.21
N GLU A 129 -8.87 -1.25 8.68
CA GLU A 129 -7.92 -0.45 9.46
C GLU A 129 -8.59 0.79 10.09
N GLU A 130 -9.47 1.47 9.35
CA GLU A 130 -10.27 2.58 9.87
C GLU A 130 -11.22 2.11 10.99
N LYS A 131 -11.89 0.98 10.82
CA LYS A 131 -12.76 0.38 11.85
C LYS A 131 -11.98 -0.02 13.11
N ILE A 132 -10.79 -0.59 12.94
CA ILE A 132 -9.89 -0.94 14.05
C ILE A 132 -9.52 0.34 14.80
N SER A 133 -9.04 1.36 14.10
CA SER A 133 -8.65 2.64 14.71
C SER A 133 -9.80 3.30 15.47
N SER A 134 -11.01 3.27 14.91
CA SER A 134 -12.22 3.77 15.56
C SER A 134 -12.58 2.98 16.82
N ALA A 135 -12.50 1.64 16.76
CA ALA A 135 -12.77 0.77 17.91
C ALA A 135 -11.73 0.95 19.03
N GLU A 136 -10.45 1.10 18.68
CA GLU A 136 -9.37 1.39 19.63
C GLU A 136 -9.61 2.74 20.33
N PHE A 137 -9.99 3.77 19.58
CA PHE A 137 -10.34 5.07 20.15
C PHE A 137 -11.52 4.98 21.12
N ALA A 138 -12.61 4.30 20.73
CA ALA A 138 -13.77 4.09 21.58
C ALA A 138 -13.44 3.28 22.85
N LEU A 139 -12.56 2.28 22.74
CA LEU A 139 -12.08 1.51 23.87
C LEU A 139 -11.32 2.40 24.86
N VAL A 140 -10.39 3.22 24.37
CA VAL A 140 -9.62 4.17 25.21
C VAL A 140 -10.56 5.14 25.92
N GLN A 141 -11.55 5.69 25.22
CA GLN A 141 -12.55 6.57 25.82
C GLN A 141 -13.34 5.85 26.93
N SER A 142 -13.82 4.63 26.67
CA SER A 142 -14.55 3.82 27.64
C SER A 142 -13.72 3.47 28.88
N VAL A 143 -12.43 3.16 28.70
CA VAL A 143 -11.49 2.92 29.80
C VAL A 143 -11.29 4.19 30.63
N GLN A 144 -11.14 5.34 29.98
CA GLN A 144 -10.98 6.63 30.68
C GLN A 144 -12.24 7.01 31.47
N GLU A 145 -13.42 6.85 30.87
CA GLU A 145 -14.71 7.07 31.54
C GLU A 145 -14.89 6.11 32.72
N SER A 146 -14.55 4.83 32.54
CA SER A 146 -14.56 3.84 33.61
C SER A 146 -13.64 4.22 34.77
N ALA A 147 -12.43 4.72 34.49
CA ALA A 147 -11.51 5.22 35.51
C ALA A 147 -12.09 6.46 36.24
N ASN A 148 -12.68 7.39 35.49
CA ASN A 148 -13.34 8.58 36.05
C ASN A 148 -14.54 8.23 36.93
N LEU A 149 -15.32 7.21 36.58
CA LEU A 149 -16.42 6.72 37.41
C LEU A 149 -15.90 6.00 38.65
N ARG A 150 -14.89 5.14 38.50
CA ARG A 150 -14.24 4.46 39.64
C ARG A 150 -13.68 5.42 40.68
N SER A 151 -13.18 6.60 40.27
CA SER A 151 -12.68 7.62 41.21
C SER A 151 -13.80 8.32 42.00
N ARG A 152 -15.03 8.35 41.47
CA ARG A 152 -16.21 8.88 42.16
C ARG A 152 -16.84 7.88 43.12
N ILE A 153 -16.53 6.58 42.98
CA ILE A 153 -17.03 5.53 43.87
C ILE A 153 -16.22 5.55 45.17
N VAL A 154 -16.93 5.68 46.29
CA VAL A 154 -16.34 5.52 47.62
C VAL A 154 -15.86 4.07 47.79
N GLN A 155 -14.54 3.89 47.90
CA GLN A 155 -13.94 2.55 47.91
C GLN A 155 -14.16 1.75 49.20
N SER A 156 -14.45 2.42 50.32
CA SER A 156 -14.77 1.74 51.58
C SER A 156 -15.77 2.54 52.39
N PRO A 157 -17.08 2.39 52.09
CA PRO A 157 -18.16 3.06 52.82
C PRO A 157 -18.08 2.78 54.32
N ASP A 158 -17.81 1.53 54.71
CA ASP A 158 -17.74 1.11 56.11
C ASP A 158 -16.59 1.78 56.88
N LYS A 159 -15.45 2.05 56.23
CA LYS A 159 -14.33 2.77 56.86
C LYS A 159 -14.68 4.25 57.07
N LEU A 160 -15.31 4.88 56.08
CA LEU A 160 -15.78 6.27 56.20
C LEU A 160 -16.86 6.39 57.27
N GLN A 161 -17.82 5.47 57.31
CA GLN A 161 -18.88 5.48 58.31
C GLN A 161 -18.31 5.29 59.72
N ARG A 162 -17.38 4.34 59.92
CA ARG A 162 -16.68 4.18 61.21
C ARG A 162 -15.92 5.43 61.64
N ALA A 163 -15.13 6.03 60.75
CA ALA A 163 -14.41 7.27 61.07
C ALA A 163 -15.35 8.44 61.39
N LEU A 164 -16.52 8.48 60.76
CA LEU A 164 -17.53 9.51 61.00
C LEU A 164 -18.24 9.32 62.35
N GLU A 165 -18.59 8.08 62.70
CA GLU A 165 -19.12 7.75 64.03
C GLU A 165 -18.07 7.97 65.15
N GLU A 166 -16.80 7.63 64.90
CA GLU A 166 -15.71 7.89 65.83
C GLU A 166 -15.51 9.40 66.06
N LYS A 167 -15.49 10.22 64.99
CA LYS A 167 -15.44 11.68 65.12
C LYS A 167 -16.64 12.26 65.87
N LYS A 168 -17.85 11.70 65.69
CA LYS A 168 -19.02 12.09 66.49
C LYS A 168 -18.82 11.77 67.97
N SER A 169 -18.30 10.58 68.28
CA SER A 169 -17.99 10.18 69.66
C SER A 169 -17.00 11.14 70.32
N VAL A 170 -15.86 11.39 69.64
CA VAL A 170 -14.82 12.33 70.12
C VAL A 170 -15.39 13.73 70.32
N ARG A 171 -16.24 14.21 69.40
CA ARG A 171 -16.90 15.52 69.54
C ARG A 171 -17.83 15.57 70.75
N GLU A 172 -18.61 14.51 71.00
CA GLU A 172 -19.52 14.47 72.14
C GLU A 172 -18.75 14.39 73.47
N GLU A 173 -17.68 13.61 73.52
CA GLU A 173 -16.76 13.58 74.67
C GLU A 173 -16.14 14.95 74.93
N ALA A 174 -15.60 15.63 73.91
CA ALA A 174 -15.05 16.97 74.04
C ALA A 174 -16.08 17.98 74.56
N LYS A 175 -17.33 17.92 74.08
CA LYS A 175 -18.43 18.76 74.54
C LYS A 175 -18.81 18.46 76.01
N ASN A 176 -18.74 17.21 76.43
CA ASN A 176 -18.96 16.83 77.83
C ASN A 176 -17.83 17.31 78.73
N PHE A 177 -16.56 17.17 78.31
CA PHE A 177 -15.41 17.73 79.02
C PHE A 177 -15.51 19.25 79.14
N GLU A 178 -15.88 19.95 78.08
CA GLU A 178 -16.12 21.40 78.09
C GLU A 178 -17.19 21.77 79.14
N ARG A 179 -18.31 21.03 79.17
CA ARG A 179 -19.39 21.25 80.14
C ARG A 179 -18.90 21.04 81.58
N SER A 180 -18.16 19.97 81.84
CA SER A 180 -17.59 19.67 83.16
C SER A 180 -16.55 20.71 83.59
N ALA A 181 -15.68 21.15 82.66
CA ALA A 181 -14.71 22.20 82.91
C ALA A 181 -15.40 23.54 83.23
N MET A 182 -16.45 23.89 82.49
CA MET A 182 -17.22 25.11 82.74
C MET A 182 -17.98 25.06 84.08
N GLN A 183 -18.47 23.90 84.47
CA GLN A 183 -19.08 23.69 85.79
C GLN A 183 -18.04 23.86 86.91
N SER A 184 -16.87 23.22 86.79
CA SER A 184 -15.79 23.36 87.78
C SER A 184 -15.26 24.80 87.86
N PHE A 185 -15.19 25.51 86.72
CA PHE A 185 -14.80 26.91 86.68
C PHE A 185 -15.78 27.79 87.47
N LYS A 186 -17.10 27.56 87.30
CA LYS A 186 -18.13 28.26 88.08
C LYS A 186 -17.98 28.00 89.58
N GLU A 187 -17.82 26.74 89.99
CA GLU A 187 -17.62 26.39 91.40
C GLU A 187 -16.38 27.06 92.01
N LYS A 188 -15.26 27.08 91.29
CA LYS A 188 -14.05 27.80 91.73
C LYS A 188 -14.28 29.31 91.81
N THR A 189 -15.05 29.88 90.90
CA THR A 189 -15.42 31.31 90.93
C THR A 189 -16.27 31.62 92.15
N ASP A 190 -17.25 30.78 92.49
CA ASP A 190 -18.09 30.93 93.67
C ASP A 190 -17.26 30.84 94.97
N VAL A 191 -16.30 29.90 95.03
CA VAL A 191 -15.38 29.77 96.17
C VAL A 191 -14.47 30.99 96.29
N ASP A 192 -13.93 31.49 95.18
CA ASP A 192 -13.09 32.69 95.15
C ASP A 192 -13.85 33.93 95.62
N GLU A 193 -15.13 34.07 95.25
CA GLU A 193 -16.00 35.13 95.78
C GLU A 193 -16.16 35.05 97.30
N VAL A 194 -16.41 33.85 97.85
CA VAL A 194 -16.53 33.64 99.29
C VAL A 194 -15.19 33.96 99.98
N TYR A 195 -14.08 33.48 99.44
CA TYR A 195 -12.75 33.75 99.97
C TYR A 195 -12.46 35.26 99.98
N THR A 196 -12.77 35.97 98.89
CA THR A 196 -12.64 37.42 98.78
C THR A 196 -13.50 38.14 99.83
N LYS A 197 -14.74 37.67 100.07
CA LYS A 197 -15.61 38.22 101.13
C LYS A 197 -15.03 37.99 102.54
N VAL A 198 -14.48 36.81 102.82
CA VAL A 198 -13.84 36.48 104.10
C VAL A 198 -12.57 37.29 104.31
N SER A 199 -11.71 37.39 103.29
CA SER A 199 -10.49 38.19 103.31
C SER A 199 -10.80 39.66 103.61
N LYS A 200 -11.81 40.26 102.95
CA LYS A 200 -12.29 41.61 103.27
C LYS A 200 -12.74 41.76 104.73
N LYS A 201 -13.46 40.76 105.28
CA LYS A 201 -13.85 40.76 106.70
C LYS A 201 -12.65 40.66 107.64
N LEU A 202 -11.68 39.80 107.34
CA LEU A 202 -10.45 39.64 108.13
C LEU A 202 -9.63 40.93 108.12
N SER A 203 -9.45 41.58 106.98
CA SER A 203 -8.78 42.87 106.89
C SER A 203 -9.48 43.94 107.72
N LYS A 204 -10.82 43.94 107.75
CA LYS A 204 -11.59 44.84 108.63
C LYS A 204 -11.35 44.55 110.11
N HIS A 205 -11.35 43.28 110.51
CA HIS A 205 -11.05 42.88 111.89
C HIS A 205 -9.60 43.17 112.29
N LEU A 206 -8.64 42.98 111.38
CA LEU A 206 -7.24 43.33 111.60
C LEU A 206 -7.09 44.84 111.87
N ALA A 207 -7.74 45.68 111.06
CA ALA A 207 -7.77 47.12 111.28
C ALA A 207 -8.41 47.51 112.62
N GLN A 208 -9.50 46.83 113.01
CA GLN A 208 -10.11 47.01 114.34
C GLN A 208 -9.14 46.61 115.47
N MET A 209 -8.42 45.49 115.33
CA MET A 209 -7.47 45.01 116.32
C MET A 209 -6.27 45.96 116.45
N GLN A 210 -5.77 46.51 115.33
CA GLN A 210 -4.75 47.56 115.32
C GLN A 210 -5.23 48.83 116.03
N ALA A 211 -6.46 49.27 115.78
CA ALA A 211 -7.04 50.42 116.47
C ALA A 211 -7.16 50.20 117.99
N ILE A 212 -7.56 49.00 118.43
CA ILE A 212 -7.59 48.63 119.86
C ILE A 212 -6.16 48.62 120.43
N GLN A 213 -5.19 48.06 119.72
CA GLN A 213 -3.79 48.04 120.13
C GLN A 213 -3.26 49.47 120.33
N GLU A 214 -3.55 50.38 119.41
CA GLU A 214 -3.19 51.80 119.52
C GLU A 214 -3.86 52.47 120.72
N GLN A 215 -5.13 52.19 120.99
CA GLN A 215 -5.84 52.69 122.19
C GLN A 215 -5.22 52.17 123.49
N VAL A 216 -4.84 50.88 123.56
CA VAL A 216 -4.18 50.30 124.73
C VAL A 216 -2.78 50.88 124.94
N CYS A 217 -2.00 51.06 123.85
CA CYS A 217 -0.70 51.73 123.93
C CYS A 217 -0.84 53.18 124.42
N ALA A 218 -1.88 53.90 123.98
CA ALA A 218 -2.19 55.24 124.47
C ALA A 218 -2.59 55.24 125.96
N GLU A 219 -3.40 54.28 126.42
CA GLU A 219 -3.75 54.14 127.85
C GLU A 219 -2.54 53.80 128.73
N VAL A 220 -1.65 52.91 128.28
CA VAL A 220 -0.40 52.60 128.99
C VAL A 220 0.49 53.83 129.09
N TYR A 221 0.59 54.63 128.01
CA TYR A 221 1.33 55.89 127.99
C TYR A 221 0.74 56.92 128.97
N ILE A 222 -0.59 57.04 129.04
CA ILE A 222 -1.28 57.95 129.98
C ILE A 222 -1.12 57.47 131.44
N LYS A 223 -1.20 56.16 131.70
CA LYS A 223 -0.97 55.59 133.04
C LYS A 223 0.47 55.78 133.53
N HIS A 224 1.45 55.70 132.63
CA HIS A 224 2.85 56.00 132.99
C HIS A 224 3.04 57.47 133.36
N LYS A 225 2.43 58.39 132.60
CA LYS A 225 2.54 59.85 132.83
C LYS A 225 1.88 60.31 134.14
N ASN A 226 0.77 59.70 134.54
CA ASN A 226 0.08 60.03 135.80
C ASN A 226 0.76 59.46 137.06
N ARG A 227 1.74 58.55 136.91
CA ARG A 227 2.49 57.98 138.04
C ARG A 227 3.73 58.81 138.41
N GLU A 228 4.22 59.66 137.50
CA GLU A 228 5.42 60.49 137.71
C GLU A 228 5.13 61.85 138.39
N THR A 229 3.88 62.31 138.46
CA THR A 229 3.53 63.59 139.09
C THR A 229 3.28 63.54 140.61
N TYR A 230 3.24 62.36 141.23
CA TYR A 230 2.94 62.21 142.67
C TYR A 230 4.18 62.02 143.58
N LEU A 231 5.40 62.22 143.07
CA LEU A 231 6.65 61.91 143.80
C LEU A 231 7.65 63.06 143.97
N TRP A 232 7.29 64.29 143.60
CA TRP A 232 8.14 65.49 143.80
C TRP A 232 7.34 66.65 144.38
N ASP A 233 7.12 66.67 145.70
CA ASP A 233 7.41 67.85 146.55
C ASP A 233 6.70 67.79 147.90
N THR A 234 7.34 67.07 148.83
CA THR A 234 7.25 67.30 150.28
C THR A 234 8.64 67.70 150.82
N GLY A 235 8.84 68.99 151.07
CA GLY A 235 9.87 69.58 151.98
C GLY A 235 10.90 70.51 151.31
N GLY A 236 11.11 71.79 151.68
CA GLY A 236 10.57 72.65 152.74
C GLY A 236 11.18 74.09 152.74
N LEU A 237 10.53 75.03 153.46
CA LEU A 237 10.93 76.35 154.05
C LEU A 237 12.21 77.12 153.60
N PHE A 238 12.08 78.38 153.12
CA PHE A 238 12.40 79.68 153.79
C PHE A 238 12.45 80.91 152.82
N ASP A 239 12.24 82.10 153.41
CA ASP A 239 11.85 83.42 152.85
C ASP A 239 12.85 84.22 151.98
N ASN A 240 12.34 84.88 150.93
CA ASN A 240 12.31 86.34 150.68
C ASN A 240 11.41 86.65 149.46
#